data_AF-A0A535LF04-F1
#
_entry.id   AF-A0A535LF04-F1
#
_cell.length_a   1.000
_cell.length_b   1.000
_cell.length_c   1.000
_cell.angle_alpha   90.00
_cell.angle_beta   90.00
_cell.angle_gamma   90.00
#
_symmetry.space_group_name_H-M   'P 1'
#
loop_
_entity.id
_entity.type
_entity.pdbx_description
1 polymer ?
#
loop_
_entity_poly.entity_id
_entity_poly.type
_entity_poly.pdbx_seq_one_letter_code
_entity_poly.pdbx_strand_id
1 'polypeptide(L)'
;MKKFRQELAECTEQQRVEIYHLWGLDGLSDKGPQKRPDILLKRITDPIAARFVWEHLTPDERQVLYRLLGHSARSGTPRDGILKKSQLPAKAFEIILSSLKRHLLVWEQTVKVYTQPYYYSRSKNTATVEDVAQLYPFQESAEALYTAGKENFSAKSDRSQMPLEKILTANYPGYEFDTLTGRYGLNSGMYYPRTEMRLLLIDEMKQPNSIYEILQKLQPAQRDMLKWVCERGGKVSMQALREHTRYDDNALFNALHLFEEYALAFDTFTAEGRVFFVPSDTYESIKKATTMKGPLVERNEFVPLAHPPQTIQAAEAAILYDMAIITGAIYQQTIEPTQAGKVPKRIATKIQPLLHGKRRQRYIDEDDLYLDMLFNTAQELGFIQLSRTSGDGIKPHYEPGAQMGKWSKLSLTEQAQLLLESWTQSFRWMDIVGANYRQWDPYTWNPIKSRSSIAEHLQDCIPGQWYSVASLLQKIWDKDPFELRPVHYNIRRDSSKSSVLRSKWDSSEGEYYIGLLSSSLYEFGLVSLGYEGEELSQTHEGKNPVAFMVTDLGSAVLSTQNKAEATAHTTHPTDSSPSQANGTRSLVLQPNFELLLLH
;
A
#
# COMPACT_ATOMS: atom_id res chain seq x y z
N MET A 1 -17.24 33.17 -35.19
CA MET A 1 -16.54 31.88 -35.02
C MET A 1 -17.56 30.77 -35.26
N LYS A 2 -17.34 29.91 -36.27
CA LYS A 2 -18.26 28.82 -36.60
C LYS A 2 -18.21 27.75 -35.51
N LYS A 3 -19.38 27.25 -35.09
CA LYS A 3 -19.49 26.14 -34.13
C LYS A 3 -19.74 24.83 -34.86
N PHE A 4 -19.09 23.75 -34.42
CA PHE A 4 -19.22 22.43 -35.06
C PHE A 4 -20.69 21.99 -35.18
N ARG A 5 -21.47 22.20 -34.10
CA ARG A 5 -22.90 21.85 -34.06
C ARG A 5 -23.74 22.56 -35.13
N GLN A 6 -23.41 23.80 -35.46
CA GLN A 6 -24.16 24.58 -36.46
C GLN A 6 -23.88 24.05 -37.86
N GLU A 7 -22.62 23.84 -38.19
CA GLU A 7 -22.20 23.31 -39.51
C GLU A 7 -22.67 21.86 -39.71
N LEU A 8 -22.72 21.05 -38.65
CA LEU A 8 -23.28 19.69 -38.71
C LEU A 8 -24.78 19.69 -39.07
N ALA A 9 -25.53 20.70 -38.63
CA ALA A 9 -26.95 20.82 -38.96
C ALA A 9 -27.16 21.19 -40.44
N GLU A 10 -26.21 21.93 -41.03
CA GLU A 10 -26.23 22.34 -42.44
C GLU A 10 -25.73 21.24 -43.40
N CYS A 11 -25.06 20.21 -42.90
CA CYS A 11 -24.59 19.07 -43.71
C CYS A 11 -25.75 18.27 -44.32
N THR A 12 -25.50 17.64 -45.47
CA THR A 12 -26.42 16.65 -46.03
C THR A 12 -26.47 15.39 -45.17
N GLU A 13 -27.49 14.55 -45.35
CA GLU A 13 -27.58 13.27 -44.64
C GLU A 13 -26.37 12.36 -44.93
N GLN A 14 -25.95 12.28 -46.19
CA GLN A 14 -24.77 11.51 -46.59
C GLN A 14 -23.49 12.04 -45.93
N GLN A 15 -23.30 13.36 -45.89
CA GLN A 15 -22.14 13.97 -45.19
C GLN A 15 -22.16 13.66 -43.70
N ARG A 16 -23.34 13.70 -43.05
CA ARG A 16 -23.46 13.32 -41.64
C ARG A 16 -23.08 11.87 -41.39
N VAL A 17 -23.49 10.95 -42.27
CA VAL A 17 -23.11 9.52 -42.17
C VAL A 17 -21.59 9.36 -42.28
N GLU A 18 -20.94 10.03 -43.23
CA GLU A 18 -19.48 10.02 -43.37
C GLU A 18 -18.78 10.58 -42.13
N ILE A 19 -19.29 11.66 -41.54
CA ILE A 19 -18.76 12.24 -40.30
C ILE A 19 -18.96 11.27 -39.11
N TYR A 20 -20.11 10.62 -39.01
CA TYR A 20 -20.35 9.62 -37.95
C TYR A 20 -19.39 8.45 -38.06
N HIS A 21 -19.19 7.92 -39.27
CA HIS A 21 -18.22 6.88 -39.55
C HIS A 21 -16.81 7.30 -39.14
N LEU A 22 -16.38 8.50 -39.56
CA LEU A 22 -15.06 9.04 -39.27
C LEU A 22 -14.73 9.12 -37.76
N TRP A 23 -15.73 9.41 -36.93
CA TRP A 23 -15.60 9.49 -35.47
C TRP A 23 -15.95 8.17 -34.75
N GLY A 24 -16.04 7.06 -35.49
CA GLY A 24 -16.22 5.71 -34.99
C GLY A 24 -17.63 5.38 -34.48
N LEU A 25 -18.68 6.06 -34.96
CA LEU A 25 -20.07 5.82 -34.53
C LEU A 25 -20.76 4.67 -35.30
N ASP A 26 -20.03 3.92 -36.11
CA ASP A 26 -20.59 2.75 -36.81
C ASP A 26 -21.16 1.72 -35.84
N GLY A 27 -22.32 1.16 -36.17
CA GLY A 27 -23.03 0.20 -35.31
C GLY A 27 -23.86 0.83 -34.18
N LEU A 28 -23.82 2.15 -34.00
CA LEU A 28 -24.62 2.84 -32.99
C LEU A 28 -26.12 2.83 -33.33
N SER A 29 -26.93 2.20 -32.47
CA SER A 29 -28.39 2.11 -32.64
C SER A 29 -29.09 3.47 -32.54
N ASP A 30 -30.06 3.72 -33.43
CA ASP A 30 -30.92 4.91 -33.41
C ASP A 30 -32.03 4.87 -32.34
N LYS A 31 -32.18 3.74 -31.65
CA LYS A 31 -33.25 3.51 -30.64
C LYS A 31 -32.86 3.90 -29.21
N GLY A 32 -31.68 4.50 -29.02
CA GLY A 32 -31.18 4.90 -27.71
C GLY A 32 -31.78 6.21 -27.18
N PRO A 33 -31.63 6.51 -25.87
CA PRO A 33 -32.15 7.74 -25.26
C PRO A 33 -31.39 9.01 -25.70
N GLN A 34 -30.16 8.88 -26.19
CA GLN A 34 -29.34 9.99 -26.70
C GLN A 34 -29.29 9.95 -28.23
N LYS A 35 -29.47 11.10 -28.88
CA LYS A 35 -29.42 11.20 -30.34
C LYS A 35 -27.97 11.15 -30.83
N ARG A 36 -27.73 10.56 -32.02
CA ARG A 36 -26.38 10.47 -32.64
C ARG A 36 -25.59 11.80 -32.66
N PRO A 37 -26.19 12.97 -33.01
CA PRO A 37 -25.48 14.25 -32.95
C PRO A 37 -24.95 14.59 -31.55
N ASP A 38 -25.70 14.29 -30.49
CA ASP A 38 -25.30 14.61 -29.13
C ASP A 38 -24.15 13.71 -28.65
N ILE A 39 -24.11 12.46 -29.11
CA ILE A 39 -23.00 11.53 -28.87
C ILE A 39 -21.76 11.98 -29.63
N LEU A 40 -21.89 12.39 -30.89
CA LEU A 40 -20.79 12.93 -31.67
C LEU A 40 -20.15 14.15 -30.97
N LEU A 41 -20.95 15.08 -30.45
CA LEU A 41 -20.44 16.26 -29.75
C LEU A 41 -19.61 15.92 -28.50
N LYS A 42 -19.82 14.76 -27.87
CA LYS A 42 -18.96 14.26 -26.78
C LYS A 42 -17.70 13.59 -27.31
N ARG A 43 -17.81 12.85 -28.43
CA ARG A 43 -16.66 12.17 -29.04
C ARG A 43 -15.66 13.11 -29.69
N ILE A 44 -16.09 14.24 -30.23
CA ILE A 44 -15.15 15.18 -30.85
C ILE A 44 -14.14 15.75 -29.84
N THR A 45 -14.44 15.72 -28.54
CA THR A 45 -13.53 16.12 -27.46
C THR A 45 -12.66 14.98 -26.92
N ASP A 46 -12.83 13.75 -27.41
CA ASP A 46 -12.19 12.54 -26.90
C ASP A 46 -10.98 12.12 -27.77
N PRO A 47 -9.76 12.00 -27.20
CA PRO A 47 -8.59 11.54 -27.93
C PRO A 47 -8.72 10.13 -28.55
N ILE A 48 -9.41 9.19 -27.92
CA ILE A 48 -9.64 7.84 -28.47
C ILE A 48 -10.48 7.94 -29.75
N ALA A 49 -11.55 8.75 -29.72
CA ALA A 49 -12.39 9.00 -30.89
C ALA A 49 -11.60 9.71 -32.00
N ALA A 50 -10.75 10.68 -31.63
CA ALA A 50 -9.88 11.36 -32.59
C ALA A 50 -8.90 10.41 -33.29
N ARG A 51 -8.46 9.31 -32.64
CA ARG A 51 -7.63 8.29 -33.32
C ARG A 51 -8.36 7.58 -34.46
N PHE A 52 -9.69 7.40 -34.39
CA PHE A 52 -10.48 6.91 -35.53
C PHE A 52 -10.43 7.88 -36.70
N VAL A 53 -10.51 9.20 -36.44
CA VAL A 53 -10.38 10.21 -37.49
C VAL A 53 -9.03 10.07 -38.19
N TRP A 54 -7.95 10.07 -37.42
CA TRP A 54 -6.60 9.93 -37.97
C TRP A 54 -6.43 8.62 -38.76
N GLU A 55 -7.01 7.51 -38.30
CA GLU A 55 -6.94 6.21 -38.98
C GLU A 55 -7.53 6.26 -40.40
N HIS A 56 -8.67 6.93 -40.59
CA HIS A 56 -9.36 7.05 -41.88
C HIS A 56 -8.76 8.09 -42.84
N LEU A 57 -7.99 9.06 -42.34
CA LEU A 57 -7.34 10.07 -43.19
C LEU A 57 -6.14 9.48 -43.93
N THR A 58 -5.97 9.88 -45.20
CA THR A 58 -4.78 9.59 -46.01
C THR A 58 -3.52 10.29 -45.45
N PRO A 59 -2.30 9.80 -45.74
CA PRO A 59 -1.07 10.44 -45.25
C PRO A 59 -0.97 11.95 -45.52
N ASP A 60 -1.40 12.39 -46.71
CA ASP A 60 -1.36 13.79 -47.09
C ASP A 60 -2.43 14.62 -46.35
N GLU A 61 -3.64 14.09 -46.15
CA GLU A 61 -4.68 14.71 -45.31
C GLU A 61 -4.20 14.86 -43.86
N ARG A 62 -3.56 13.82 -43.30
CA ARG A 62 -2.98 13.88 -41.96
C ARG A 62 -1.94 15.00 -41.86
N GLN A 63 -1.06 15.11 -42.84
CA GLN A 63 -0.01 16.12 -42.89
C GLN A 63 -0.58 17.55 -42.95
N VAL A 64 -1.59 17.78 -43.79
CA VAL A 64 -2.25 19.10 -43.90
C VAL A 64 -3.00 19.44 -42.62
N LEU A 65 -3.79 18.50 -42.09
CA LEU A 65 -4.55 18.70 -40.86
C LEU A 65 -3.63 18.96 -39.66
N TYR A 66 -2.58 18.17 -39.45
CA TYR A 66 -1.70 18.34 -38.29
C TYR A 66 -0.96 19.68 -38.30
N ARG A 67 -0.57 20.19 -39.47
CA ARG A 67 0.05 21.52 -39.60
C ARG A 67 -0.91 22.68 -39.28
N LEU A 68 -2.21 22.43 -39.39
CA LEU A 68 -3.28 23.34 -38.99
C LEU A 68 -3.60 23.24 -37.49
N LEU A 69 -3.17 22.19 -36.81
CA LEU A 69 -3.41 21.94 -35.39
C LEU A 69 -2.21 22.42 -34.56
N GLY A 70 -2.46 23.19 -33.50
CA GLY A 70 -1.41 23.72 -32.63
C GLY A 70 -1.84 24.97 -31.88
N HIS A 71 -0.98 25.52 -31.02
CA HIS A 71 -1.35 26.63 -30.15
C HIS A 71 -1.71 27.92 -30.92
N SER A 72 -1.06 28.15 -32.07
CA SER A 72 -1.33 29.27 -33.00
C SER A 72 -2.55 29.04 -33.90
N ALA A 73 -3.14 27.85 -33.91
CA ALA A 73 -4.29 27.52 -34.76
C ALA A 73 -5.58 28.25 -34.35
N ARG A 74 -5.68 28.66 -33.07
CA ARG A 74 -6.87 29.35 -32.53
C ARG A 74 -7.11 30.71 -33.18
N SER A 75 -6.07 31.36 -33.69
CA SER A 75 -6.15 32.63 -34.42
C SER A 75 -6.33 32.48 -35.94
N GLY A 76 -6.35 31.25 -36.45
CA GLY A 76 -6.38 30.96 -37.88
C GLY A 76 -5.00 30.91 -38.49
N THR A 77 -4.83 30.04 -39.49
CA THR A 77 -3.56 29.91 -40.22
C THR A 77 -3.75 30.30 -41.68
N PRO A 78 -2.87 31.16 -42.26
CA PRO A 78 -2.97 31.53 -43.67
C PRO A 78 -2.90 30.31 -44.59
N ARG A 79 -3.85 30.21 -45.52
CA ARG A 79 -3.97 29.10 -46.48
C ARG A 79 -2.69 28.88 -47.28
N ASP A 80 -2.12 29.95 -47.83
CA ASP A 80 -0.88 29.90 -48.63
C ASP A 80 0.31 29.42 -47.80
N GLY A 81 0.34 29.77 -46.52
CA GLY A 81 1.34 29.30 -45.58
C GLY A 81 1.29 27.79 -45.37
N ILE A 82 0.09 27.21 -45.32
CA ILE A 82 -0.11 25.76 -45.19
C ILE A 82 0.21 25.06 -46.51
N LEU A 83 -0.22 25.59 -47.65
CA LEU A 83 0.13 25.06 -48.97
C LEU A 83 1.66 24.96 -49.11
N LYS A 84 2.39 26.05 -48.85
CA LYS A 84 3.86 26.10 -48.91
C LYS A 84 4.51 25.11 -47.95
N LYS A 85 4.00 25.02 -46.72
CA LYS A 85 4.51 24.08 -45.71
C LYS A 85 4.25 22.64 -46.12
N SER A 86 3.07 22.32 -46.64
CA SER A 86 2.65 20.97 -46.99
C SER A 86 3.51 20.31 -48.06
N GLN A 87 4.20 21.09 -48.91
CA GLN A 87 4.99 20.63 -50.06
C GLN A 87 4.18 19.82 -51.09
N LEU A 88 2.85 19.97 -51.09
CA LEU A 88 1.96 19.30 -52.03
C LEU A 88 1.73 20.16 -53.29
N PRO A 89 1.49 19.55 -54.47
CA PRO A 89 1.01 20.28 -55.64
C PRO A 89 -0.31 20.99 -55.34
N ALA A 90 -0.49 22.22 -55.84
CA ALA A 90 -1.67 23.03 -55.55
C ALA A 90 -3.00 22.29 -55.82
N LYS A 91 -3.09 21.54 -56.93
CA LYS A 91 -4.30 20.75 -57.25
C LYS A 91 -4.58 19.65 -56.22
N ALA A 92 -3.55 18.98 -55.71
CA ALA A 92 -3.69 17.95 -54.68
C ALA A 92 -4.10 18.58 -53.35
N PHE A 93 -3.50 19.72 -52.99
CA PHE A 93 -3.86 20.49 -51.80
C PHE A 93 -5.33 20.92 -51.79
N GLU A 94 -5.88 21.38 -52.91
CA GLU A 94 -7.31 21.75 -53.01
C GLU A 94 -8.25 20.55 -52.81
N ILE A 95 -7.90 19.38 -53.35
CA ILE A 95 -8.68 18.15 -53.17
C ILE A 95 -8.69 17.77 -51.68
N ILE A 96 -7.52 17.77 -51.04
CA ILE A 96 -7.35 17.47 -49.62
C ILE A 96 -8.13 18.47 -48.75
N LEU A 97 -7.99 19.76 -49.00
CA LEU A 97 -8.68 20.80 -48.24
C LEU A 97 -10.20 20.70 -48.38
N SER A 98 -10.69 20.34 -49.57
CA SER A 98 -12.11 20.08 -49.80
C SER A 98 -12.61 18.86 -49.03
N SER A 99 -11.82 17.78 -48.98
CA SER A 99 -12.11 16.59 -48.15
C SER A 99 -12.17 16.94 -46.65
N LEU A 100 -11.15 17.64 -46.13
CA LEU A 100 -11.10 18.05 -44.72
C LEU A 100 -12.28 18.97 -44.31
N LYS A 101 -12.73 19.85 -45.21
CA LYS A 101 -13.93 20.68 -45.00
C LYS A 101 -15.21 19.86 -44.99
N ARG A 102 -15.35 18.92 -45.95
CA ARG A 102 -16.50 18.01 -46.04
C ARG A 102 -16.68 17.18 -44.76
N HIS A 103 -15.57 16.78 -44.14
CA HIS A 103 -15.56 16.03 -42.88
C HIS A 103 -15.68 16.91 -41.62
N LEU A 104 -15.92 18.23 -41.76
CA LEU A 104 -15.97 19.19 -40.66
C LEU A 104 -14.73 19.15 -39.75
N LEU A 105 -13.54 18.95 -40.32
CA LEU A 105 -12.27 19.04 -39.58
C LEU A 105 -11.69 20.45 -39.64
N VAL A 106 -11.96 21.18 -40.72
CA VAL A 106 -11.46 22.54 -40.99
C VAL A 106 -12.54 23.39 -41.63
N TRP A 107 -12.54 24.70 -41.37
CA TRP A 107 -13.32 25.70 -42.11
C TRP A 107 -12.42 26.86 -42.58
N GLU A 108 -12.88 27.61 -43.58
CA GLU A 108 -12.15 28.73 -44.18
C GLU A 108 -12.92 30.03 -43.98
N GLN A 109 -12.20 31.11 -43.71
CA GLN A 109 -12.73 32.47 -43.68
C GLN A 109 -11.71 33.46 -44.23
N THR A 110 -12.17 34.37 -45.07
CA THR A 110 -11.37 35.50 -45.53
C THR A 110 -11.38 36.59 -44.46
N VAL A 111 -10.21 37.01 -44.01
CA VAL A 111 -10.03 38.03 -42.97
C VAL A 111 -9.16 39.16 -43.51
N LYS A 112 -9.52 40.40 -43.19
CA LYS A 112 -8.70 41.59 -43.47
C LYS A 112 -7.54 41.64 -42.50
N VAL A 113 -6.33 41.44 -43.00
CA VAL A 113 -5.10 41.54 -42.21
C VAL A 113 -4.52 42.93 -42.39
N TYR A 114 -4.31 43.63 -41.27
CA TYR A 114 -3.71 44.94 -41.23
C TYR A 114 -2.22 44.80 -40.92
N THR A 115 -1.36 45.05 -41.90
CA THR A 115 0.08 45.05 -41.68
C THR A 115 0.50 46.46 -41.27
N GLN A 116 0.70 46.71 -39.98
CA GLN A 116 1.28 47.98 -39.54
C GLN A 116 2.77 48.04 -39.90
N PRO A 117 3.29 49.20 -40.34
CA PRO A 117 4.72 49.36 -40.55
C PRO A 117 5.47 49.17 -39.22
N TYR A 118 6.51 48.34 -39.26
CA TYR A 118 7.41 48.10 -38.14
C TYR A 118 8.09 49.41 -37.73
N TYR A 119 7.98 49.82 -36.46
CA TYR A 119 8.48 51.12 -35.95
C TYR A 119 9.98 51.40 -36.19
N TYR A 120 10.77 50.38 -36.54
CA TYR A 120 12.22 50.49 -36.80
C TYR A 120 12.62 50.42 -38.30
N SER A 121 11.65 50.33 -39.23
CA SER A 121 11.96 50.38 -40.67
C SER A 121 12.00 51.82 -41.17
N ARG A 122 13.13 52.24 -41.76
CA ARG A 122 13.29 53.56 -42.42
C ARG A 122 12.62 53.64 -43.81
N SER A 123 11.92 52.61 -44.28
CA SER A 123 11.12 52.70 -45.51
C SER A 123 9.70 53.17 -45.20
N LYS A 124 9.19 54.11 -45.99
CA LYS A 124 7.78 54.53 -45.99
C LYS A 124 6.91 53.37 -46.50
N ASN A 125 6.65 52.37 -45.67
CA ASN A 125 5.65 51.36 -45.97
C ASN A 125 4.30 51.86 -45.46
N THR A 126 3.41 52.19 -46.40
CA THR A 126 1.99 52.42 -46.12
C THR A 126 1.37 51.16 -45.53
N ALA A 127 0.48 51.30 -44.55
CA ALA A 127 -0.27 50.17 -44.02
C ALA A 127 -1.08 49.53 -45.16
N THR A 128 -0.80 48.27 -45.47
CA THR A 128 -1.54 47.50 -46.46
C THR A 128 -2.64 46.70 -45.75
N VAL A 129 -3.85 46.77 -46.32
CA VAL A 129 -4.97 45.90 -45.93
C VAL A 129 -5.08 44.85 -47.01
N GLU A 130 -4.81 43.60 -46.64
CA GLU A 130 -4.90 42.46 -47.55
C GLU A 130 -6.00 41.51 -47.07
N ASP A 131 -6.84 41.07 -48.01
CA ASP A 131 -7.80 40.00 -47.76
C ASP A 131 -7.05 38.66 -47.81
N VAL A 132 -6.89 38.02 -46.65
CA VAL A 132 -6.16 36.75 -46.53
C VAL A 132 -7.13 35.62 -46.18
N ALA A 133 -7.10 34.56 -46.98
CA ALA A 133 -7.82 33.33 -46.66
C ALA A 133 -7.15 32.60 -45.48
N GLN A 134 -7.89 32.43 -44.38
CA GLN A 134 -7.44 31.74 -43.19
C GLN A 134 -8.21 30.44 -42.98
N LEU A 135 -7.49 29.41 -42.55
CA LEU A 135 -8.00 28.09 -42.21
C LEU A 135 -8.04 27.93 -40.69
N TYR A 136 -9.11 27.34 -40.20
CA TYR A 136 -9.37 27.14 -38.79
C TYR A 136 -9.85 25.70 -38.53
N PRO A 137 -9.32 25.01 -37.51
CA PRO A 137 -9.98 23.83 -36.98
C PRO A 137 -11.25 24.25 -36.22
N PHE A 138 -12.17 23.31 -36.03
CA PHE A 138 -13.25 23.50 -35.06
C PHE A 138 -12.66 23.43 -33.65
N GLN A 139 -12.89 24.47 -32.83
CA GLN A 139 -12.25 24.55 -31.51
C GLN A 139 -12.68 23.41 -30.59
N GLU A 140 -13.91 22.91 -30.76
CA GLU A 140 -14.47 21.80 -30.00
C GLU A 140 -13.71 20.48 -30.23
N SER A 141 -13.07 20.30 -31.39
CA SER A 141 -12.33 19.06 -31.73
C SER A 141 -10.82 19.23 -31.80
N ALA A 142 -10.33 20.48 -31.86
CA ALA A 142 -8.94 20.78 -32.12
C ALA A 142 -7.97 20.17 -31.10
N GLU A 143 -8.33 20.15 -29.81
CA GLU A 143 -7.47 19.62 -28.75
C GLU A 143 -7.34 18.09 -28.80
N ALA A 144 -8.46 17.38 -28.97
CA ALA A 144 -8.47 15.93 -29.12
C ALA A 144 -7.70 15.49 -30.38
N LEU A 145 -7.95 16.15 -31.51
CA LEU A 145 -7.24 15.90 -32.76
C LEU A 145 -5.75 16.19 -32.64
N TYR A 146 -5.35 17.29 -32.00
CA TYR A 146 -3.94 17.60 -31.79
C TYR A 146 -3.27 16.59 -30.86
N THR A 147 -3.94 16.20 -29.77
CA THR A 147 -3.41 15.25 -28.79
C THR A 147 -3.15 13.88 -29.40
N ALA A 148 -4.14 13.30 -30.08
CA ALA A 148 -3.98 12.05 -30.81
C ALA A 148 -3.04 12.17 -32.02
N GLY A 149 -3.07 13.31 -32.71
CA GLY A 149 -2.28 13.56 -33.92
C GLY A 149 -0.77 13.55 -33.65
N LYS A 150 -0.33 14.09 -32.50
CA LYS A 150 1.10 14.09 -32.09
C LYS A 150 1.75 12.71 -32.20
N GLU A 151 0.99 11.65 -31.94
CA GLU A 151 1.46 10.25 -31.98
C GLU A 151 1.92 9.84 -33.39
N ASN A 152 1.31 10.39 -34.45
CA ASN A 152 1.70 10.13 -35.84
C ASN A 152 2.97 10.89 -36.27
N PHE A 153 3.30 12.00 -35.60
CA PHE A 153 4.34 12.94 -36.07
C PHE A 153 5.53 13.09 -35.10
N SER A 154 5.47 12.44 -33.94
CA SER A 154 6.52 12.50 -32.92
C SER A 154 6.75 11.13 -32.31
N ALA A 155 7.94 10.57 -32.52
CA ALA A 155 8.34 9.30 -31.89
C ALA A 155 8.30 9.37 -30.35
N LYS A 156 8.48 10.56 -29.75
CA LYS A 156 8.36 10.78 -28.30
C LYS A 156 6.92 10.69 -27.79
N SER A 157 5.95 10.58 -28.69
CA SER A 157 4.52 10.51 -28.40
C SER A 157 3.95 9.10 -28.58
N ASP A 158 4.74 8.13 -29.03
CA ASP A 158 4.36 6.70 -29.02
C ASP A 158 4.22 6.22 -27.57
N ARG A 159 2.98 6.04 -27.11
CA ARG A 159 2.68 5.61 -25.74
C ARG A 159 3.11 4.16 -25.49
N SER A 160 3.25 3.34 -26.52
CA SER A 160 3.62 1.92 -26.39
C SER A 160 5.07 1.72 -25.95
N GLN A 161 5.89 2.77 -26.04
CA GLN A 161 7.28 2.80 -25.57
C GLN A 161 7.43 3.51 -24.22
N MET A 162 6.33 3.91 -23.57
CA MET A 162 6.37 4.63 -22.30
C MET A 162 6.04 3.71 -21.13
N PRO A 163 6.70 3.89 -19.97
CA PRO A 163 6.24 3.26 -18.73
C PRO A 163 4.88 3.83 -18.32
N LEU A 164 4.10 3.05 -17.56
CA LEU A 164 2.76 3.43 -17.14
C LEU A 164 2.76 4.77 -16.38
N GLU A 165 3.75 5.01 -15.53
CA GLU A 165 3.90 6.28 -14.81
C GLU A 165 3.85 7.51 -15.72
N LYS A 166 4.55 7.43 -16.86
CA LYS A 166 4.64 8.52 -17.83
C LYS A 166 3.32 8.68 -18.58
N ILE A 167 2.64 7.57 -18.90
CA ILE A 167 1.31 7.58 -19.52
C ILE A 167 0.30 8.26 -18.58
N LEU A 168 0.30 7.89 -17.30
CA LEU A 168 -0.58 8.47 -16.29
C LEU A 168 -0.29 9.95 -16.07
N THR A 169 0.98 10.33 -15.94
CA THR A 169 1.38 11.73 -15.72
C THR A 169 0.98 12.65 -16.88
N ALA A 170 1.11 12.17 -18.12
CA ALA A 170 0.82 12.97 -19.30
C ALA A 170 -0.68 13.06 -19.65
N ASN A 171 -1.47 12.05 -19.31
CA ASN A 171 -2.84 11.92 -19.82
C ASN A 171 -3.94 11.91 -18.75
N TYR A 172 -3.60 11.79 -17.45
CA TYR A 172 -4.60 11.76 -16.36
C TYR A 172 -4.48 13.03 -15.50
N PRO A 173 -5.19 14.11 -15.86
CA PRO A 173 -5.28 15.30 -15.02
C PRO A 173 -6.03 14.99 -13.72
N GLY A 174 -5.84 15.85 -12.72
CA GLY A 174 -6.17 15.60 -11.31
C GLY A 174 -7.42 14.76 -11.03
N TYR A 175 -8.58 15.19 -11.52
CA TYR A 175 -9.85 14.50 -11.24
C TYR A 175 -9.94 13.09 -11.83
N GLU A 176 -9.44 12.89 -13.05
CA GLU A 176 -9.43 11.58 -13.71
C GLU A 176 -8.47 10.62 -13.00
N PHE A 177 -7.31 11.15 -12.57
CA PHE A 177 -6.37 10.38 -11.77
C PHE A 177 -6.96 9.98 -10.43
N ASP A 178 -7.61 10.90 -9.71
CA ASP A 178 -8.24 10.65 -8.41
C ASP A 178 -9.38 9.60 -8.55
N THR A 179 -10.10 9.63 -9.67
CA THR A 179 -11.14 8.62 -10.01
C THR A 179 -10.52 7.25 -10.31
N LEU A 180 -9.40 7.21 -11.03
CA LEU A 180 -8.67 5.98 -11.31
C LEU A 180 -8.16 5.34 -10.02
N THR A 181 -7.50 6.10 -9.14
CA THR A 181 -6.97 5.57 -7.87
C THR A 181 -8.09 5.01 -6.97
N GLY A 182 -9.25 5.67 -6.94
CA GLY A 182 -10.41 5.18 -6.18
C GLY A 182 -10.89 3.79 -6.61
N ARG A 183 -10.75 3.42 -7.89
CA ARG A 183 -11.13 2.08 -8.39
C ARG A 183 -10.28 0.95 -7.82
N TYR A 184 -9.05 1.29 -7.45
CA TYR A 184 -8.06 0.43 -6.82
C TYR A 184 -8.07 0.55 -5.28
N GLY A 185 -9.09 1.19 -4.70
CA GLY A 185 -9.19 1.37 -3.25
C GLY A 185 -8.24 2.42 -2.67
N LEU A 186 -7.55 3.20 -3.52
CA LEU A 186 -6.62 4.24 -3.13
C LEU A 186 -7.36 5.58 -3.03
N ASN A 187 -7.81 5.95 -1.84
CA ASN A 187 -8.59 7.18 -1.61
C ASN A 187 -7.70 8.43 -1.52
N SER A 188 -8.06 9.49 -2.26
CA SER A 188 -7.40 10.80 -2.28
C SER A 188 -7.57 11.63 -1.00
N GLY A 189 -8.40 11.17 -0.05
CA GLY A 189 -8.49 11.74 1.30
C GLY A 189 -7.27 11.45 2.19
N MET A 190 -6.31 10.69 1.69
CA MET A 190 -5.01 10.48 2.31
C MET A 190 -4.09 11.65 1.94
N TYR A 191 -3.29 12.14 2.88
CA TYR A 191 -2.31 13.24 2.70
C TYR A 191 -1.14 12.92 1.73
N TYR A 192 -1.36 12.16 0.67
CA TYR A 192 -0.33 11.81 -0.30
C TYR A 192 -0.26 12.83 -1.44
N PRO A 193 0.94 13.36 -1.76
CA PRO A 193 1.16 14.04 -3.02
C PRO A 193 0.77 13.13 -4.19
N ARG A 194 0.23 13.71 -5.28
CA ARG A 194 -0.19 12.94 -6.47
C ARG A 194 0.94 12.09 -7.07
N THR A 195 2.19 12.51 -6.92
CA THR A 195 3.36 11.74 -7.35
C THR A 195 3.50 10.44 -6.58
N GLU A 196 3.29 10.45 -5.26
CA GLU A 196 3.30 9.23 -4.46
C GLU A 196 2.11 8.35 -4.82
N MET A 197 0.90 8.91 -4.92
CA MET A 197 -0.29 8.16 -5.33
C MET A 197 -0.13 7.42 -6.67
N ARG A 198 0.62 7.98 -7.64
CA ARG A 198 0.94 7.30 -8.90
C ARG A 198 1.80 6.07 -8.67
N LEU A 199 2.83 6.17 -7.85
CA LEU A 199 3.68 5.04 -7.50
C LEU A 199 2.87 3.95 -6.78
N LEU A 200 1.99 4.34 -5.84
CA LEU A 200 1.11 3.39 -5.16
C LEU A 200 0.19 2.64 -6.13
N LEU A 201 -0.41 3.35 -7.09
CA LEU A 201 -1.24 2.73 -8.11
C LEU A 201 -0.43 1.74 -8.98
N ILE A 202 0.77 2.12 -9.40
CA ILE A 202 1.63 1.25 -10.20
C ILE A 202 2.01 -0.02 -9.42
N ASP A 203 2.35 0.11 -8.14
CA ASP A 203 2.70 -1.04 -7.32
C ASP A 203 1.50 -1.96 -7.03
N GLU A 204 0.30 -1.39 -6.93
CA GLU A 204 -0.96 -2.15 -6.87
C GLU A 204 -1.21 -2.89 -8.20
N MET A 205 -0.98 -2.23 -9.33
CA MET A 205 -1.09 -2.84 -10.66
C MET A 205 0.01 -3.86 -10.96
N LYS A 206 1.07 -3.94 -10.15
CA LYS A 206 2.03 -5.05 -10.21
C LYS A 206 1.53 -6.28 -9.45
N GLN A 207 0.47 -6.18 -8.66
CA GLN A 207 -0.11 -7.32 -7.94
C GLN A 207 -1.15 -8.05 -8.81
N PRO A 208 -0.97 -9.35 -9.12
CA PRO A 208 -1.93 -10.11 -9.91
C PRO A 208 -3.33 -10.20 -9.29
N ASN A 209 -3.42 -10.24 -7.95
CA ASN A 209 -4.70 -10.30 -7.23
C ASN A 209 -5.52 -9.03 -7.43
N SER A 210 -4.89 -7.87 -7.29
CA SER A 210 -5.55 -6.57 -7.48
C SER A 210 -6.07 -6.42 -8.90
N ILE A 211 -5.28 -6.83 -9.90
CA ILE A 211 -5.76 -6.85 -11.29
C ILE A 211 -6.89 -7.86 -11.47
N TYR A 212 -6.78 -9.06 -10.90
CA TYR A 212 -7.82 -10.09 -11.00
C TYR A 212 -9.18 -9.58 -10.52
N GLU A 213 -9.22 -8.84 -9.40
CA GLU A 213 -10.43 -8.19 -8.90
C GLU A 213 -11.00 -7.17 -9.88
N ILE A 214 -10.16 -6.33 -10.48
CA ILE A 214 -10.57 -5.39 -11.52
C ILE A 214 -11.12 -6.13 -12.75
N LEU A 215 -10.49 -7.23 -13.17
CA LEU A 215 -10.96 -8.04 -14.29
C LEU A 215 -12.35 -8.61 -14.04
N GLN A 216 -12.72 -8.92 -12.78
CA GLN A 216 -14.09 -9.37 -12.47
C GLN A 216 -15.16 -8.30 -12.70
N LYS A 217 -14.77 -7.02 -12.76
CA LYS A 217 -15.68 -5.91 -13.10
C LYS A 217 -15.93 -5.79 -14.61
N LEU A 218 -15.13 -6.48 -15.44
CA LEU A 218 -15.26 -6.48 -16.89
C LEU A 218 -16.20 -7.60 -17.40
N GLN A 219 -16.84 -7.35 -18.54
CA GLN A 219 -17.64 -8.35 -19.22
C GLN A 219 -16.75 -9.51 -19.74
N PRO A 220 -17.30 -10.74 -19.87
CA PRO A 220 -16.52 -11.89 -20.37
C PRO A 220 -15.77 -11.61 -21.68
N ALA A 221 -16.44 -11.01 -22.66
CA ALA A 221 -15.82 -10.67 -23.95
C ALA A 221 -14.62 -9.71 -23.83
N GLN A 222 -14.64 -8.80 -22.85
CA GLN A 222 -13.53 -7.87 -22.60
C GLN A 222 -12.36 -8.58 -21.90
N ARG A 223 -12.65 -9.50 -20.97
CA ARG A 223 -11.62 -10.34 -20.35
C ARG A 223 -10.94 -11.22 -21.39
N ASP A 224 -11.71 -11.83 -22.29
CA ASP A 224 -11.20 -12.66 -23.38
C ASP A 224 -10.33 -11.85 -24.35
N MET A 225 -10.78 -10.65 -24.71
CA MET A 225 -10.03 -9.71 -25.54
C MET A 225 -8.68 -9.35 -24.91
N LEU A 226 -8.65 -8.97 -23.62
CA LEU A 226 -7.40 -8.63 -22.93
C LEU A 226 -6.48 -9.84 -22.80
N LYS A 227 -7.03 -11.02 -22.46
CA LYS A 227 -6.29 -12.27 -22.40
C LYS A 227 -5.61 -12.59 -23.74
N TRP A 228 -6.35 -12.49 -24.84
CA TRP A 228 -5.83 -12.73 -26.19
C TRP A 228 -4.69 -11.77 -26.56
N VAL A 229 -4.79 -10.48 -26.17
CA VAL A 229 -3.72 -9.51 -26.35
C VAL A 229 -2.47 -9.91 -25.54
N CYS A 230 -2.65 -10.34 -24.29
CA CYS A 230 -1.56 -10.83 -23.45
C CYS A 230 -0.89 -12.09 -24.02
N GLU A 231 -1.65 -13.02 -24.60
CA GLU A 231 -1.12 -14.22 -25.28
C GLU A 231 -0.27 -13.87 -26.51
N ARG A 232 -0.50 -12.72 -27.14
CA ARG A 232 0.28 -12.20 -28.27
C ARG A 232 1.42 -11.26 -27.88
N GLY A 233 1.86 -11.31 -26.62
CA GLY A 233 2.99 -10.49 -26.16
C GLY A 233 2.60 -9.08 -25.72
N GLY A 234 1.31 -8.81 -25.51
CA GLY A 234 0.82 -7.56 -24.91
C GLY A 234 0.69 -6.38 -25.87
N LYS A 235 0.96 -6.54 -27.17
CA LYS A 235 0.80 -5.49 -28.18
C LYS A 235 0.30 -6.07 -29.50
N VAL A 236 -0.76 -5.50 -30.06
CA VAL A 236 -1.38 -5.95 -31.32
C VAL A 236 -1.79 -4.76 -32.20
N SER A 237 -1.88 -4.97 -33.51
CA SER A 237 -2.43 -3.96 -34.42
C SER A 237 -3.95 -3.82 -34.23
N MET A 238 -4.48 -2.62 -34.48
CA MET A 238 -5.93 -2.37 -34.36
C MET A 238 -6.73 -3.21 -35.37
N GLN A 239 -6.15 -3.53 -36.53
CA GLN A 239 -6.75 -4.44 -37.50
C GLN A 239 -6.88 -5.87 -36.95
N ALA A 240 -5.81 -6.43 -36.37
CA ALA A 240 -5.85 -7.77 -35.80
C ALA A 240 -6.86 -7.85 -34.63
N LEU A 241 -7.00 -6.76 -33.88
CA LEU A 241 -7.98 -6.65 -32.81
C LEU A 241 -9.42 -6.66 -33.35
N ARG A 242 -9.72 -5.90 -34.41
CA ARG A 242 -11.04 -5.92 -35.09
C ARG A 242 -11.37 -7.30 -35.67
N GLU A 243 -10.39 -7.97 -36.29
CA GLU A 243 -10.56 -9.33 -36.83
C GLU A 243 -10.88 -10.35 -35.73
N HIS A 244 -10.25 -10.23 -34.56
CA HIS A 244 -10.48 -11.11 -33.43
C HIS A 244 -11.83 -10.88 -32.75
N THR A 245 -12.17 -9.62 -32.44
CA THR A 245 -13.38 -9.28 -31.68
C THR A 245 -14.64 -9.18 -32.53
N ARG A 246 -14.48 -8.91 -33.84
CA ARG A 246 -15.57 -8.55 -34.76
C ARG A 246 -16.40 -7.35 -34.31
N TYR A 247 -15.79 -6.46 -33.50
CA TYR A 247 -16.44 -5.24 -33.05
C TYR A 247 -16.57 -4.24 -34.20
N ASP A 248 -17.73 -3.58 -34.27
CA ASP A 248 -17.86 -2.31 -34.97
C ASP A 248 -17.09 -1.21 -34.22
N ASP A 249 -16.89 -0.06 -34.87
CA ASP A 249 -16.08 1.01 -34.30
C ASP A 249 -16.70 1.59 -33.00
N ASN A 250 -18.02 1.55 -32.84
CA ASN A 250 -18.68 2.00 -31.62
C ASN A 250 -18.41 1.05 -30.44
N ALA A 251 -18.53 -0.26 -30.65
CA ALA A 251 -18.21 -1.29 -29.67
C ALA A 251 -16.72 -1.28 -29.32
N LEU A 252 -15.85 -1.09 -30.32
CA LEU A 252 -14.42 -0.97 -30.13
C LEU A 252 -14.07 0.29 -29.32
N PHE A 253 -14.63 1.45 -29.66
CA PHE A 253 -14.45 2.69 -28.90
C PHE A 253 -14.80 2.50 -27.42
N ASN A 254 -15.97 1.88 -27.13
CA ASN A 254 -16.40 1.65 -25.75
C ASN A 254 -15.46 0.67 -25.02
N ALA A 255 -14.97 -0.38 -25.70
CA ALA A 255 -14.02 -1.33 -25.11
C ALA A 255 -12.68 -0.67 -24.79
N LEU A 256 -12.12 0.11 -25.73
CA LEU A 256 -10.86 0.84 -25.54
C LEU A 256 -10.95 1.80 -24.36
N HIS A 257 -12.05 2.57 -24.28
CA HIS A 257 -12.25 3.54 -23.22
C HIS A 257 -12.34 2.88 -21.84
N LEU A 258 -12.96 1.70 -21.75
CA LEU A 258 -13.04 0.93 -20.51
C LEU A 258 -11.67 0.41 -20.05
N PHE A 259 -10.82 -0.05 -20.97
CA PHE A 259 -9.47 -0.48 -20.62
C PHE A 259 -8.59 0.70 -20.16
N GLU A 260 -8.69 1.86 -20.80
CA GLU A 260 -8.01 3.07 -20.34
C GLU A 260 -8.55 3.51 -18.96
N GLU A 261 -9.86 3.41 -18.72
CA GLU A 261 -10.51 3.77 -17.44
C GLU A 261 -9.96 3.01 -16.21
N TYR A 262 -9.45 1.80 -16.43
CA TYR A 262 -8.79 0.98 -15.41
C TYR A 262 -7.27 0.94 -15.57
N ALA A 263 -6.71 1.69 -16.52
CA ALA A 263 -5.29 1.70 -16.88
C ALA A 263 -4.72 0.31 -17.28
N LEU A 264 -5.58 -0.62 -17.70
CA LEU A 264 -5.17 -2.00 -18.03
C LEU A 264 -4.44 -2.08 -19.37
N ALA A 265 -4.92 -1.32 -20.35
CA ALA A 265 -4.38 -1.27 -21.70
C ALA A 265 -4.78 0.03 -22.38
N PHE A 266 -4.04 0.41 -23.41
CA PHE A 266 -4.15 1.69 -24.09
C PHE A 266 -4.03 1.53 -25.61
N ASP A 267 -4.48 2.52 -26.35
CA ASP A 267 -4.22 2.60 -27.79
C ASP A 267 -3.37 3.83 -28.17
N THR A 268 -2.60 3.68 -29.24
CA THR A 268 -1.72 4.74 -29.74
C THR A 268 -1.32 4.50 -31.20
N PHE A 269 -0.86 5.55 -31.89
CA PHE A 269 -0.16 5.40 -33.16
C PHE A 269 1.34 5.13 -32.97
N THR A 270 1.85 4.22 -33.80
CA THR A 270 3.26 3.88 -33.93
C THR A 270 3.68 4.05 -35.40
N ALA A 271 4.97 3.82 -35.70
CA ALA A 271 5.44 3.81 -37.09
C ALA A 271 4.72 2.76 -37.97
N GLU A 272 4.22 1.68 -37.37
CA GLU A 272 3.52 0.58 -38.06
C GLU A 272 2.00 0.79 -38.14
N GLY A 273 1.48 1.86 -37.54
CA GLY A 273 0.05 2.16 -37.47
C GLY A 273 -0.51 2.15 -36.05
N ARG A 274 -1.85 2.13 -35.94
CA ARG A 274 -2.56 2.14 -34.66
C ARG A 274 -2.46 0.77 -33.99
N VAL A 275 -2.03 0.76 -32.74
CA VAL A 275 -1.87 -0.45 -31.93
C VAL A 275 -2.66 -0.34 -30.64
N PHE A 276 -3.03 -1.50 -30.08
CA PHE A 276 -3.55 -1.65 -28.73
C PHE A 276 -2.53 -2.44 -27.91
N PHE A 277 -2.20 -1.95 -26.72
CA PHE A 277 -1.10 -2.50 -25.93
C PHE A 277 -1.33 -2.44 -24.42
N VAL A 278 -0.72 -3.38 -23.72
CA VAL A 278 -0.58 -3.42 -22.26
C VAL A 278 0.78 -2.79 -21.91
N PRO A 279 0.87 -1.87 -20.93
CA PRO A 279 2.15 -1.29 -20.51
C PRO A 279 3.16 -2.35 -20.10
N SER A 280 4.41 -2.18 -20.51
CA SER A 280 5.46 -3.19 -20.32
C SER A 280 5.77 -3.48 -18.84
N ASP A 281 5.61 -2.49 -17.97
CA ASP A 281 5.88 -2.55 -16.53
C ASP A 281 4.77 -3.23 -15.71
N THR A 282 3.56 -3.38 -16.26
CA THR A 282 2.44 -4.12 -15.64
C THR A 282 2.04 -5.38 -16.40
N TYR A 283 2.63 -5.62 -17.58
CA TYR A 283 2.29 -6.72 -18.48
C TYR A 283 2.29 -8.10 -17.81
N GLU A 284 3.36 -8.47 -17.10
CA GLU A 284 3.46 -9.81 -16.49
C GLU A 284 2.36 -10.03 -15.43
N SER A 285 2.06 -9.00 -14.64
CA SER A 285 1.02 -9.06 -13.62
C SER A 285 -0.38 -9.17 -14.24
N ILE A 286 -0.65 -8.40 -15.30
CA ILE A 286 -1.92 -8.46 -16.05
C ILE A 286 -2.07 -9.82 -16.74
N LYS A 287 -1.03 -10.29 -17.42
CA LYS A 287 -1.01 -11.60 -18.07
C LYS A 287 -1.32 -12.70 -17.05
N LYS A 288 -0.66 -12.70 -15.89
CA LYS A 288 -0.94 -13.66 -14.82
C LYS A 288 -2.40 -13.58 -14.36
N ALA A 289 -2.89 -12.37 -14.10
CA ALA A 289 -4.28 -12.15 -13.68
C ALA A 289 -5.33 -12.68 -14.68
N THR A 290 -5.10 -12.53 -15.99
CA THR A 290 -6.03 -13.06 -17.01
C THR A 290 -6.14 -14.58 -17.05
N THR A 291 -5.18 -15.30 -16.45
CA THR A 291 -5.16 -16.77 -16.40
C THR A 291 -5.64 -17.33 -15.05
N MET A 292 -5.83 -16.47 -14.05
CA MET A 292 -6.24 -16.87 -12.71
C MET A 292 -7.69 -17.38 -12.70
N LYS A 293 -7.93 -18.48 -11.96
CA LYS A 293 -9.27 -19.03 -11.70
C LYS A 293 -9.87 -18.55 -10.37
N GLY A 294 -9.06 -17.89 -9.55
CA GLY A 294 -9.36 -17.36 -8.23
C GLY A 294 -8.18 -16.53 -7.74
N PRO A 295 -8.35 -15.72 -6.67
CA PRO A 295 -7.24 -14.98 -6.09
C PRO A 295 -6.12 -15.95 -5.66
N LEU A 296 -4.87 -15.53 -5.82
CA LEU A 296 -3.73 -16.23 -5.24
C LEU A 296 -3.85 -16.13 -3.72
N VAL A 297 -4.17 -17.25 -3.08
CA VAL A 297 -4.20 -17.37 -1.63
C VAL A 297 -2.76 -17.64 -1.19
N GLU A 298 -2.11 -16.66 -0.57
CA GLU A 298 -0.91 -16.93 0.24
C GLU A 298 -1.36 -17.78 1.44
N ARG A 299 -0.66 -18.89 1.70
CA ARG A 299 -1.11 -19.91 2.65
C ARG A 299 -1.11 -19.36 4.07
N ASN A 300 -2.25 -19.47 4.76
CA ASN A 300 -2.44 -19.14 6.18
C ASN A 300 -1.79 -20.14 7.17
N GLU A 301 -0.91 -21.01 6.69
CA GLU A 301 -0.28 -22.06 7.51
C GLU A 301 1.13 -21.65 7.89
N PHE A 302 1.53 -21.92 9.14
CA PHE A 302 2.92 -21.79 9.54
C PHE A 302 3.78 -22.69 8.64
N VAL A 303 4.82 -22.12 8.04
CA VAL A 303 5.71 -22.86 7.13
C VAL A 303 6.88 -23.38 7.95
N PRO A 304 6.98 -24.70 8.20
CA PRO A 304 8.11 -25.26 8.92
C PRO A 304 9.39 -25.09 8.10
N LEU A 305 10.49 -24.75 8.77
CA LEU A 305 11.81 -24.74 8.14
C LEU A 305 12.32 -26.18 7.99
N ALA A 306 12.90 -26.48 6.82
CA ALA A 306 13.47 -27.80 6.53
C ALA A 306 14.70 -28.11 7.40
N HIS A 307 15.43 -27.09 7.83
CA HIS A 307 16.61 -27.19 8.68
C HIS A 307 16.57 -26.11 9.77
N PRO A 308 17.13 -26.36 10.97
CA PRO A 308 17.32 -25.34 11.98
C PRO A 308 18.14 -24.15 11.44
N PRO A 309 17.95 -22.94 11.99
CA PRO A 309 18.73 -21.76 11.64
C PRO A 309 20.21 -21.95 12.02
N GLN A 310 21.10 -21.22 11.34
CA GLN A 310 22.56 -21.34 11.52
C GLN A 310 23.00 -20.95 12.94
N THR A 311 22.46 -19.84 13.44
CA THR A 311 22.69 -19.37 14.80
C THR A 311 21.42 -19.50 15.60
N ILE A 312 21.51 -20.19 16.74
CA ILE A 312 20.40 -20.43 17.66
C ILE A 312 20.68 -19.70 18.97
N GLN A 313 19.73 -18.86 19.38
CA GLN A 313 19.65 -18.33 20.72
C GLN A 313 18.56 -19.11 21.48
N ALA A 314 18.99 -20.01 22.35
CA ALA A 314 18.09 -20.87 23.12
C ALA A 314 17.28 -20.04 24.11
N ALA A 315 16.01 -20.40 24.31
CA ALA A 315 15.12 -19.70 25.23
C ALA A 315 15.63 -19.76 26.68
N GLU A 316 15.51 -18.64 27.39
CA GLU A 316 15.90 -18.53 28.80
C GLU A 316 14.79 -17.82 29.58
N ALA A 317 14.37 -18.40 30.71
CA ALA A 317 13.38 -17.80 31.60
C ALA A 317 13.97 -16.65 32.45
N ALA A 318 14.72 -15.76 31.81
CA ALA A 318 15.48 -14.66 32.40
C ALA A 318 14.64 -13.81 33.37
N ILE A 319 13.40 -13.46 33.01
CA ILE A 319 12.55 -12.64 33.87
C ILE A 319 12.22 -13.36 35.18
N LEU A 320 11.96 -14.67 35.15
CA LEU A 320 11.64 -15.42 36.37
C LEU A 320 12.84 -15.49 37.32
N TYR A 321 14.05 -15.64 36.77
CA TYR A 321 15.28 -15.54 37.55
C TYR A 321 15.46 -14.13 38.13
N ASP A 322 15.22 -13.10 37.33
CA ASP A 322 15.34 -11.71 37.77
C ASP A 322 14.29 -11.34 38.82
N MET A 323 13.08 -11.91 38.78
CA MET A 323 12.08 -11.81 39.84
C MET A 323 12.59 -12.42 41.16
N ALA A 324 13.28 -13.56 41.09
CA ALA A 324 13.91 -14.16 42.27
C ALA A 324 15.04 -13.27 42.83
N ILE A 325 15.81 -12.60 41.95
CA ILE A 325 16.87 -11.67 42.36
C ILE A 325 16.29 -10.46 43.10
N ILE A 326 15.27 -9.80 42.54
CA ILE A 326 14.71 -8.60 43.18
C ILE A 326 13.98 -8.92 44.48
N THR A 327 13.32 -10.07 44.57
CA THR A 327 12.69 -10.52 45.82
C THR A 327 13.76 -10.84 46.86
N GLY A 328 14.83 -11.56 46.49
CA GLY A 328 15.99 -11.78 47.36
C GLY A 328 16.64 -10.49 47.87
N ALA A 329 16.75 -9.47 47.01
CA ALA A 329 17.28 -8.17 47.41
C ALA A 329 16.42 -7.48 48.48
N ILE A 330 15.09 -7.63 48.43
CA ILE A 330 14.18 -7.06 49.44
C ILE A 330 14.32 -7.75 50.80
N TYR A 331 14.62 -9.05 50.82
CA TYR A 331 14.91 -9.77 52.07
C TYR A 331 16.26 -9.38 52.69
N GLN A 332 17.23 -8.95 51.88
CA GLN A 332 18.60 -8.68 52.34
C GLN A 332 18.86 -7.22 52.73
N GLN A 333 18.09 -6.27 52.19
CA GLN A 333 18.29 -4.84 52.41
C GLN A 333 16.97 -4.07 52.35
N THR A 334 16.87 -3.01 53.15
CA THR A 334 15.76 -2.07 53.07
C THR A 334 15.87 -1.23 51.80
N ILE A 335 14.85 -1.30 50.95
CA ILE A 335 14.75 -0.50 49.72
C ILE A 335 13.63 0.52 49.88
N GLU A 336 14.00 1.77 50.15
CA GLU A 336 13.07 2.91 50.18
C GLU A 336 12.93 3.46 48.76
N PRO A 337 11.75 3.44 48.11
CA PRO A 337 11.58 4.07 46.81
C PRO A 337 11.83 5.59 46.88
N THR A 338 12.28 6.15 45.77
CA THR A 338 12.38 7.60 45.58
C THR A 338 10.99 8.25 45.55
N GLN A 339 10.92 9.59 45.57
CA GLN A 339 9.65 10.32 45.40
C GLN A 339 8.94 9.99 44.08
N ALA A 340 9.68 9.59 43.05
CA ALA A 340 9.16 9.13 41.77
C ALA A 340 8.73 7.66 41.77
N GLY A 341 8.79 6.96 42.92
CA GLY A 341 8.46 5.54 43.04
C GLY A 341 9.52 4.58 42.49
N LYS A 342 10.70 5.08 42.12
CA LYS A 342 11.80 4.28 41.55
C LYS A 342 12.75 3.72 42.60
N VAL A 343 13.48 2.65 42.26
CA VAL A 343 14.58 2.13 43.10
C VAL A 343 15.72 3.17 43.16
N PRO A 344 16.26 3.51 44.35
CA PRO A 344 17.36 4.46 44.45
C PRO A 344 18.59 4.04 43.62
N LYS A 345 19.21 4.99 42.92
CA LYS A 345 20.35 4.75 41.99
C LYS A 345 21.46 3.89 42.61
N ARG A 346 21.83 4.15 43.87
CA ARG A 346 22.86 3.37 44.60
C ARG A 346 22.51 1.88 44.74
N ILE A 347 21.22 1.57 44.92
CA ILE A 347 20.72 0.20 45.03
C ILE A 347 20.61 -0.40 43.63
N ALA A 348 20.04 0.35 42.67
CA ALA A 348 19.91 -0.09 41.28
C ALA A 348 21.25 -0.53 40.67
N THR A 349 22.33 0.25 40.86
CA THR A 349 23.68 -0.07 40.37
C THR A 349 24.25 -1.38 40.94
N LYS A 350 23.76 -1.85 42.11
CA LYS A 350 24.18 -3.14 42.68
C LYS A 350 23.37 -4.32 42.14
N ILE A 351 22.09 -4.10 41.86
CA ILE A 351 21.18 -5.16 41.41
C ILE A 351 21.32 -5.39 39.90
N GLN A 352 21.43 -4.32 39.10
CA GLN A 352 21.48 -4.39 37.63
C GLN A 352 22.49 -5.38 37.06
N PRO A 353 23.74 -5.49 37.57
CA PRO A 353 24.72 -6.44 37.03
C PRO A 353 24.35 -7.92 37.25
N LEU A 354 23.39 -8.21 38.13
CA LEU A 354 22.91 -9.56 38.41
C LEU A 354 21.74 -9.96 37.49
N LEU A 355 21.13 -8.98 36.81
CA LEU A 355 19.95 -9.19 35.98
C LEU A 355 20.32 -9.69 34.58
N HIS A 356 19.44 -10.51 34.00
CA HIS A 356 19.65 -11.16 32.71
C HIS A 356 18.80 -10.56 31.59
N GLY A 357 17.71 -9.86 31.94
CA GLY A 357 16.83 -9.24 30.95
C GLY A 357 17.48 -8.11 30.15
N LYS A 358 16.94 -7.90 28.96
CA LYS A 358 17.35 -6.85 28.03
C LYS A 358 16.94 -5.48 28.55
N ARG A 359 17.78 -4.50 28.27
CA ARG A 359 17.55 -3.09 28.62
C ARG A 359 16.23 -2.57 28.05
N ARG A 360 15.52 -1.75 28.82
CA ARG A 360 14.27 -1.09 28.44
C ARG A 360 14.42 0.42 28.54
N GLN A 361 14.34 1.13 27.42
CA GLN A 361 14.46 2.58 27.35
C GLN A 361 13.22 3.17 26.67
N ARG A 362 12.72 4.31 27.15
CA ARG A 362 11.63 5.04 26.47
C ARG A 362 12.16 6.01 25.43
N TYR A 363 13.30 6.64 25.70
CA TYR A 363 13.97 7.56 24.78
C TYR A 363 15.47 7.27 24.70
N ILE A 364 16.09 7.72 23.60
CA ILE A 364 17.54 7.65 23.41
C ILE A 364 18.21 8.43 24.56
N ASP A 365 19.25 7.84 25.16
CA ASP A 365 20.02 8.37 26.29
C ASP A 365 19.33 8.39 27.67
N GLU A 366 18.21 7.67 27.84
CA GLU A 366 17.61 7.47 29.17
C GLU A 366 18.20 6.29 29.96
N ASP A 367 18.07 6.38 31.28
CA ASP A 367 18.38 5.28 32.20
C ASP A 367 17.56 4.03 31.84
N ASP A 368 18.18 2.85 31.94
CA ASP A 368 17.50 1.58 31.77
C ASP A 368 16.41 1.37 32.83
N LEU A 369 15.17 1.25 32.37
CA LEU A 369 13.97 1.14 33.16
C LEU A 369 13.59 -0.33 33.45
N TYR A 370 14.40 -1.31 33.02
CA TYR A 370 14.12 -2.73 33.23
C TYR A 370 13.91 -3.09 34.71
N LEU A 371 14.77 -2.59 35.61
CA LEU A 371 14.62 -2.82 37.05
C LEU A 371 13.31 -2.26 37.61
N ASP A 372 12.94 -1.04 37.19
CA ASP A 372 11.67 -0.42 37.61
C ASP A 372 10.47 -1.24 37.07
N MET A 373 10.56 -1.78 35.85
CA MET A 373 9.55 -2.67 35.27
C MET A 373 9.39 -3.95 36.11
N LEU A 374 10.50 -4.57 36.54
CA LEU A 374 10.46 -5.77 37.39
C LEU A 374 9.78 -5.49 38.73
N PHE A 375 10.13 -4.39 39.40
CA PHE A 375 9.50 -4.01 40.67
C PHE A 375 8.00 -3.73 40.51
N ASN A 376 7.60 -3.03 39.45
CA ASN A 376 6.18 -2.81 39.15
C ASN A 376 5.42 -4.11 38.93
N THR A 377 6.00 -5.02 38.14
CA THR A 377 5.38 -6.34 37.86
C THR A 377 5.27 -7.17 39.13
N ALA A 378 6.32 -7.21 39.96
CA ALA A 378 6.31 -7.92 41.24
C ALA A 378 5.30 -7.32 42.22
N GLN A 379 5.04 -6.01 42.18
CA GLN A 379 3.95 -5.38 42.93
C GLN A 379 2.57 -5.78 42.39
N GLU A 380 2.38 -5.73 41.07
CA GLU A 380 1.12 -6.12 40.42
C GLU A 380 0.75 -7.58 40.72
N LEU A 381 1.75 -8.47 40.76
CA LEU A 381 1.60 -9.88 41.12
C LEU A 381 1.53 -10.12 42.65
N GLY A 382 1.74 -9.09 43.47
CA GLY A 382 1.70 -9.18 44.93
C GLY A 382 2.86 -9.98 45.54
N PHE A 383 3.97 -10.12 44.83
CA PHE A 383 5.22 -10.71 45.33
C PHE A 383 5.95 -9.75 46.25
N ILE A 384 5.79 -8.45 46.00
CA ILE A 384 6.33 -7.37 46.83
C ILE A 384 5.23 -6.36 47.11
N GLN A 385 5.29 -5.68 48.24
CA GLN A 385 4.37 -4.60 48.59
C GLN A 385 5.12 -3.44 49.26
N LEU A 386 4.51 -2.25 49.30
CA LEU A 386 5.02 -1.17 50.11
C LEU A 386 4.49 -1.31 51.54
N SER A 387 5.39 -1.21 52.52
CA SER A 387 5.04 -1.29 53.93
C SER A 387 4.00 -0.24 54.31
N ARG A 388 2.98 -0.66 55.06
CA ARG A 388 1.93 0.24 55.57
C ARG A 388 2.51 1.05 56.74
N THR A 389 2.93 2.28 56.48
CA THR A 389 3.48 3.17 57.51
C THR A 389 2.41 3.52 58.53
N SER A 390 2.54 3.00 59.75
CA SER A 390 1.58 3.23 60.86
C SER A 390 2.07 4.28 61.87
N GLY A 391 3.16 4.99 61.59
CA GLY A 391 3.73 5.99 62.50
C GLY A 391 4.39 7.15 61.75
N ASP A 392 4.40 8.33 62.38
CA ASP A 392 4.99 9.54 61.86
C ASP A 392 6.52 9.37 61.71
N GLY A 393 7.06 9.65 60.51
CA GLY A 393 8.50 9.63 60.24
C GLY A 393 9.10 8.32 59.70
N ILE A 394 8.33 7.24 59.55
CA ILE A 394 8.80 6.01 58.88
C ILE A 394 8.56 6.14 57.38
N LYS A 395 9.62 6.06 56.58
CA LYS A 395 9.49 6.05 55.12
C LYS A 395 8.94 4.71 54.63
N PRO A 396 8.05 4.70 53.63
CA PRO A 396 7.66 3.48 52.94
C PRO A 396 8.90 2.77 52.40
N HIS A 397 8.91 1.44 52.49
CA HIS A 397 9.94 0.59 51.89
C HIS A 397 9.29 -0.68 51.33
N TYR A 398 9.97 -1.32 50.38
CA TYR A 398 9.49 -2.60 49.84
C TYR A 398 9.67 -3.72 50.86
N GLU A 399 8.65 -4.56 50.99
CA GLU A 399 8.63 -5.78 51.80
C GLU A 399 7.99 -6.94 51.01
N PRO A 400 8.22 -8.21 51.40
CA PRO A 400 7.57 -9.35 50.75
C PRO A 400 6.04 -9.25 50.80
N GLY A 401 5.39 -9.44 49.66
CA GLY A 401 3.95 -9.39 49.52
C GLY A 401 3.26 -10.71 49.84
N ALA A 402 1.94 -10.67 49.99
CA ALA A 402 1.12 -11.82 50.41
C ALA A 402 1.17 -13.02 49.44
N GLN A 403 1.47 -12.80 48.16
CA GLN A 403 1.51 -13.88 47.16
C GLN A 403 2.89 -14.54 47.05
N MET A 404 3.94 -13.95 47.62
CA MET A 404 5.32 -14.44 47.49
C MET A 404 5.48 -15.90 47.95
N GLY A 405 4.92 -16.23 49.12
CA GLY A 405 5.01 -17.58 49.68
C GLY A 405 4.20 -18.64 48.91
N LYS A 406 3.23 -18.23 48.08
CA LYS A 406 2.52 -19.13 47.16
C LYS A 406 3.32 -19.29 45.88
N TRP A 407 3.77 -18.18 45.29
CA TRP A 407 4.56 -18.18 44.06
C TRP A 407 5.83 -19.03 44.14
N SER A 408 6.54 -18.98 45.27
CA SER A 408 7.76 -19.78 45.49
C SER A 408 7.54 -21.30 45.47
N LYS A 409 6.29 -21.77 45.56
CA LYS A 409 5.90 -23.19 45.54
C LYS A 409 5.37 -23.65 44.19
N LEU A 410 5.17 -22.72 43.25
CA LEU A 410 4.68 -23.02 41.92
C LEU A 410 5.78 -23.68 41.06
N SER A 411 5.37 -24.53 40.13
CA SER A 411 6.24 -25.03 39.07
C SER A 411 6.68 -23.91 38.13
N LEU A 412 7.75 -24.15 37.37
CA LEU A 412 8.24 -23.19 36.37
C LEU A 412 7.15 -22.80 35.35
N THR A 413 6.34 -23.77 34.92
CA THR A 413 5.20 -23.54 34.02
C THR A 413 4.16 -22.61 34.63
N GLU A 414 3.77 -22.85 35.89
CA GLU A 414 2.79 -22.00 36.60
C GLU A 414 3.33 -20.59 36.86
N GLN A 415 4.62 -20.45 37.19
CA GLN A 415 5.25 -19.14 37.35
C GLN A 415 5.30 -18.37 36.02
N ALA A 416 5.68 -19.04 34.92
CA ALA A 416 5.69 -18.45 33.59
C ALA A 416 4.28 -18.07 33.12
N GLN A 417 3.27 -18.86 33.47
CA GLN A 417 1.87 -18.56 33.16
C GLN A 417 1.39 -17.28 33.86
N LEU A 418 1.63 -17.13 35.17
CA LEU A 418 1.27 -15.91 35.89
C LEU A 418 1.93 -14.67 35.29
N LEU A 419 3.18 -14.81 34.85
CA LEU A 419 3.92 -13.73 34.20
C LEU A 419 3.34 -13.39 32.82
N LEU A 420 2.99 -14.40 32.01
CA LEU A 420 2.33 -14.20 30.71
C LEU A 420 0.98 -13.49 30.88
N GLU A 421 0.16 -13.94 31.82
CA GLU A 421 -1.15 -13.33 32.13
C GLU A 421 -0.99 -11.86 32.53
N SER A 422 -0.06 -11.55 33.45
CA SER A 422 0.26 -10.18 33.85
C SER A 422 0.77 -9.33 32.69
N TRP A 423 1.67 -9.87 31.86
CA TRP A 423 2.22 -9.19 30.70
C TRP A 423 1.12 -8.79 29.71
N THR A 424 0.16 -9.67 29.40
CA THR A 424 -0.91 -9.35 28.44
C THR A 424 -1.81 -8.19 28.88
N GLN A 425 -1.84 -7.86 30.18
CA GLN A 425 -2.76 -6.87 30.76
C GLN A 425 -2.05 -5.63 31.33
N SER A 426 -0.75 -5.70 31.62
CA SER A 426 -0.05 -4.65 32.37
C SER A 426 0.27 -3.42 31.52
N PHE A 427 -0.28 -2.26 31.89
CA PHE A 427 0.11 -0.98 31.30
C PHE A 427 1.51 -0.50 31.72
N ARG A 428 2.10 -1.11 32.76
CA ARG A 428 3.43 -0.75 33.27
C ARG A 428 4.57 -1.53 32.62
N TRP A 429 4.23 -2.63 31.93
CA TRP A 429 5.20 -3.39 31.16
C TRP A 429 5.70 -2.61 29.95
N MET A 430 7.02 -2.62 29.72
CA MET A 430 7.65 -1.96 28.58
C MET A 430 8.16 -2.99 27.59
N ASP A 431 7.51 -3.04 26.42
CA ASP A 431 7.91 -3.89 25.33
C ASP A 431 9.09 -3.29 24.55
N ILE A 432 9.93 -4.16 23.98
CA ILE A 432 10.98 -3.78 23.04
C ILE A 432 10.41 -3.89 21.62
N VAL A 433 10.78 -2.96 20.74
CA VAL A 433 10.43 -2.98 19.32
C VAL A 433 11.55 -3.62 18.49
N GLY A 434 11.22 -4.15 17.32
CA GLY A 434 12.20 -4.68 16.38
C GLY A 434 13.19 -3.63 15.86
N ALA A 435 14.31 -4.10 15.34
CA ALA A 435 15.46 -3.28 14.97
C ALA A 435 15.16 -2.23 13.88
N ASN A 436 14.20 -2.49 13.00
CA ASN A 436 13.85 -1.58 11.90
C ASN A 436 12.55 -0.82 12.15
N TYR A 437 12.07 -0.80 13.40
CA TYR A 437 10.81 -0.17 13.75
C TYR A 437 10.76 1.32 13.35
N ARG A 438 9.73 1.67 12.59
CA ARG A 438 9.41 3.04 12.17
C ARG A 438 7.96 3.33 12.51
N GLN A 439 7.75 4.34 13.34
CA GLN A 439 6.40 4.71 13.73
C GLN A 439 5.62 5.33 12.56
N TRP A 440 4.51 4.70 12.19
CA TRP A 440 3.64 5.15 11.09
C TRP A 440 2.51 6.09 11.57
N ASP A 441 1.85 5.80 12.70
CA ASP A 441 0.85 6.68 13.33
C ASP A 441 0.65 6.30 14.82
N PRO A 442 1.08 7.14 15.78
CA PRO A 442 0.94 6.87 17.21
C PRO A 442 -0.49 6.97 17.74
N TYR A 443 -1.37 7.76 17.13
CA TYR A 443 -2.60 8.23 17.79
C TYR A 443 -3.74 7.22 17.75
N THR A 444 -3.70 6.28 16.81
CA THR A 444 -4.75 5.28 16.61
C THR A 444 -4.34 3.87 17.02
N TRP A 445 -3.17 3.73 17.62
CA TRP A 445 -2.52 2.45 17.88
C TRP A 445 -2.77 1.95 19.31
N ASN A 446 -3.18 0.70 19.45
CA ASN A 446 -3.29 -0.02 20.72
C ASN A 446 -2.25 -1.16 20.76
N PRO A 447 -1.02 -0.89 21.22
CA PRO A 447 0.04 -1.90 21.26
C PRO A 447 -0.23 -3.03 22.24
N ILE A 448 -0.98 -2.81 23.34
CA ILE A 448 -1.23 -3.85 24.36
C ILE A 448 -1.97 -5.04 23.77
N LYS A 449 -2.90 -4.81 22.84
CA LYS A 449 -3.67 -5.88 22.18
C LYS A 449 -2.78 -6.88 21.43
N SER A 450 -1.61 -6.46 20.96
CA SER A 450 -0.68 -7.34 20.26
C SER A 450 -0.11 -8.46 21.13
N ARG A 451 -0.06 -8.27 22.46
CA ARG A 451 0.48 -9.26 23.41
C ARG A 451 -0.38 -10.53 23.44
N SER A 452 -1.69 -10.37 23.55
CA SER A 452 -2.65 -11.49 23.45
C SER A 452 -2.71 -12.06 22.03
N SER A 453 -2.66 -11.21 21.01
CA SER A 453 -2.70 -11.66 19.60
C SER A 453 -1.51 -12.56 19.23
N ILE A 454 -0.28 -12.16 19.56
CA ILE A 454 0.88 -13.00 19.28
C ILE A 454 0.86 -14.31 20.08
N ALA A 455 0.41 -14.28 21.33
CA ALA A 455 0.27 -15.48 22.15
C ALA A 455 -0.74 -16.46 21.52
N GLU A 456 -1.88 -15.97 21.04
CA GLU A 456 -2.89 -16.77 20.32
C GLU A 456 -2.28 -17.42 19.07
N HIS A 457 -1.56 -16.66 18.25
CA HIS A 457 -0.94 -17.21 17.05
C HIS A 457 0.12 -18.28 17.34
N LEU A 458 0.89 -18.14 18.42
CA LEU A 458 1.92 -19.11 18.80
C LEU A 458 1.35 -20.43 19.34
N GLN A 459 0.07 -20.49 19.73
CA GLN A 459 -0.58 -21.73 20.16
C GLN A 459 -0.68 -22.77 19.03
N ASP A 460 -0.78 -22.31 17.78
CA ASP A 460 -0.88 -23.21 16.62
C ASP A 460 0.48 -23.81 16.22
N CYS A 461 1.57 -23.44 16.90
CA CYS A 461 2.91 -23.96 16.62
C CYS A 461 3.12 -25.32 17.30
N ILE A 462 3.69 -26.26 16.57
CA ILE A 462 4.20 -27.52 17.15
C ILE A 462 5.46 -27.20 17.99
N PRO A 463 5.54 -27.62 19.27
CA PRO A 463 6.73 -27.40 20.10
C PRO A 463 7.95 -28.10 19.50
N GLY A 464 9.12 -27.46 19.62
CA GLY A 464 10.39 -27.98 19.07
C GLY A 464 10.55 -27.82 17.56
N GLN A 465 9.53 -27.32 16.84
CA GLN A 465 9.59 -27.08 15.40
C GLN A 465 10.00 -25.64 15.09
N TRP A 466 10.95 -25.47 14.16
CA TRP A 466 11.37 -24.16 13.66
C TRP A 466 10.44 -23.64 12.56
N TYR A 467 10.06 -22.37 12.68
CA TYR A 467 9.25 -21.61 11.71
C TYR A 467 9.94 -20.30 11.35
N SER A 468 9.64 -19.76 10.16
CA SER A 468 10.14 -18.43 9.78
C SER A 468 9.33 -17.34 10.45
N VAL A 469 9.99 -16.26 10.87
CA VAL A 469 9.32 -15.05 11.38
C VAL A 469 8.42 -14.45 10.31
N ALA A 470 8.84 -14.50 9.03
CA ALA A 470 8.02 -14.08 7.90
C ALA A 470 6.66 -14.81 7.84
N SER A 471 6.60 -16.12 8.14
CA SER A 471 5.35 -16.86 8.16
C SER A 471 4.42 -16.48 9.32
N LEU A 472 4.98 -16.13 10.49
CA LEU A 472 4.20 -15.60 11.61
C LEU A 472 3.59 -14.24 11.26
N LEU A 473 4.41 -13.32 10.74
CA LEU A 473 3.95 -12.00 10.34
C LEU A 473 2.88 -12.07 9.24
N GLN A 474 3.06 -12.96 8.27
CA GLN A 474 2.05 -13.23 7.24
C GLN A 474 0.73 -13.71 7.87
N LYS A 475 0.77 -14.64 8.82
CA LYS A 475 -0.42 -15.17 9.48
C LYS A 475 -1.18 -14.10 10.27
N ILE A 476 -0.45 -13.22 10.97
CA ILE A 476 -1.04 -12.08 11.68
C ILE A 476 -1.67 -11.09 10.69
N TRP A 477 -0.92 -10.71 9.65
CA TRP A 477 -1.40 -9.87 8.56
C TRP A 477 -2.66 -10.45 7.91
N ASP A 478 -2.72 -11.78 7.78
CA ASP A 478 -3.82 -12.43 7.11
C ASP A 478 -5.10 -12.47 7.92
N LYS A 479 -4.99 -12.60 9.24
CA LYS A 479 -6.11 -12.51 10.18
C LYS A 479 -6.74 -11.13 10.17
N ASP A 480 -5.97 -10.08 10.46
CA ASP A 480 -6.43 -8.69 10.41
C ASP A 480 -5.24 -7.70 10.46
N PRO A 481 -4.92 -6.99 9.35
CA PRO A 481 -3.80 -6.04 9.33
C PRO A 481 -4.06 -4.78 10.19
N PHE A 482 -5.30 -4.54 10.62
CA PHE A 482 -5.69 -3.40 11.44
C PHE A 482 -6.01 -3.78 12.88
N GLU A 483 -5.65 -4.99 13.33
CA GLU A 483 -6.02 -5.48 14.65
C GLU A 483 -5.65 -4.51 15.78
N LEU A 484 -4.48 -3.86 15.64
CA LEU A 484 -3.94 -2.91 16.60
C LEU A 484 -4.45 -1.47 16.40
N ARG A 485 -5.36 -1.23 15.45
CA ARG A 485 -5.85 0.11 15.08
C ARG A 485 -7.37 0.22 15.14
N PRO A 486 -7.99 0.27 16.33
CA PRO A 486 -9.45 0.25 16.48
C PRO A 486 -10.20 1.39 15.78
N VAL A 487 -9.59 2.58 15.65
CA VAL A 487 -10.22 3.72 14.95
C VAL A 487 -10.22 3.51 13.43
N HIS A 488 -9.12 2.99 12.89
CA HIS A 488 -9.01 2.67 11.46
C HIS A 488 -9.80 1.42 11.10
N TYR A 489 -9.97 0.48 12.03
CA TYR A 489 -10.77 -0.75 11.86
C TYR A 489 -12.22 -0.45 11.47
N ASN A 490 -12.84 0.58 12.07
CA ASN A 490 -14.22 0.97 11.76
C ASN A 490 -14.37 1.72 10.43
N ILE A 491 -13.30 2.35 9.92
CA ILE A 491 -13.31 3.13 8.67
C ILE A 491 -12.83 2.30 7.48
N ARG A 492 -11.98 1.28 7.72
CA ARG A 492 -11.23 0.53 6.70
C ARG A 492 -11.50 -0.96 6.69
N ARG A 493 -12.61 -1.43 7.28
CA ARG A 493 -13.01 -2.83 7.26
C ARG A 493 -13.10 -3.42 5.84
N ASP A 494 -13.32 -2.55 4.84
CA ASP A 494 -13.39 -2.88 3.42
C ASP A 494 -12.13 -2.46 2.60
N SER A 495 -11.02 -2.04 3.24
CA SER A 495 -9.81 -1.70 2.47
C SER A 495 -9.07 -2.95 2.02
N SER A 496 -8.80 -3.07 0.72
CA SER A 496 -8.00 -4.16 0.16
C SER A 496 -6.58 -4.18 0.76
N LYS A 497 -6.06 -5.38 1.02
CA LYS A 497 -4.68 -5.63 1.46
C LYS A 497 -3.71 -5.24 0.32
N SER A 498 -3.28 -3.98 0.27
CA SER A 498 -2.31 -3.50 -0.71
C SER A 498 -0.87 -3.79 -0.27
N SER A 499 0.04 -3.88 -1.25
CA SER A 499 1.48 -4.02 -1.00
C SER A 499 2.05 -2.84 -0.20
N VAL A 500 1.51 -1.64 -0.41
CA VAL A 500 1.89 -0.41 0.30
C VAL A 500 1.51 -0.48 1.77
N LEU A 501 0.27 -0.91 2.04
CA LEU A 501 -0.18 -1.13 3.41
C LEU A 501 0.70 -2.19 4.07
N ARG A 502 1.07 -3.25 3.33
CA ARG A 502 1.97 -4.29 3.81
C ARG A 502 3.33 -3.73 4.17
N SER A 503 3.98 -2.96 3.30
CA SER A 503 5.30 -2.37 3.61
C SER A 503 5.28 -1.44 4.83
N LYS A 504 4.20 -0.67 5.01
CA LYS A 504 4.02 0.17 6.21
C LYS A 504 3.87 -0.70 7.45
N TRP A 505 2.94 -1.65 7.40
CA TRP A 505 2.68 -2.59 8.49
C TRP A 505 3.94 -3.36 8.88
N ASP A 506 4.70 -3.88 7.91
CA ASP A 506 5.96 -4.58 8.15
C ASP A 506 6.93 -3.68 8.93
N SER A 507 7.07 -2.40 8.54
CA SER A 507 7.96 -1.45 9.22
C SER A 507 7.48 -0.95 10.59
N SER A 508 6.19 -1.11 10.92
CA SER A 508 5.61 -0.70 12.21
C SER A 508 5.12 -1.89 13.03
N GLU A 509 3.91 -2.39 12.79
CA GLU A 509 3.29 -3.47 13.55
C GLU A 509 4.07 -4.78 13.44
N GLY A 510 4.59 -5.11 12.25
CA GLY A 510 5.44 -6.26 12.02
C GLY A 510 6.69 -6.22 12.89
N GLU A 511 7.43 -5.12 12.86
CA GLU A 511 8.58 -4.87 13.75
C GLU A 511 8.19 -4.88 15.23
N TYR A 512 6.97 -4.44 15.60
CA TYR A 512 6.50 -4.54 16.98
C TYR A 512 6.34 -6.01 17.41
N TYR A 513 5.71 -6.85 16.58
CA TYR A 513 5.58 -8.28 16.85
C TYR A 513 6.94 -9.00 16.90
N ILE A 514 7.88 -8.65 16.02
CA ILE A 514 9.27 -9.14 16.10
C ILE A 514 9.89 -8.74 17.45
N GLY A 515 9.66 -7.52 17.90
CA GLY A 515 10.11 -7.02 19.19
C GLY A 515 9.58 -7.85 20.36
N LEU A 516 8.27 -8.16 20.39
CA LEU A 516 7.67 -9.01 21.42
C LEU A 516 8.26 -10.43 21.44
N LEU A 517 8.43 -11.01 20.24
CA LEU A 517 9.02 -12.34 20.05
C LEU A 517 10.46 -12.39 20.54
N SER A 518 11.26 -11.38 20.19
CA SER A 518 12.69 -11.30 20.50
C SER A 518 13.01 -10.73 21.88
N SER A 519 12.02 -10.30 22.65
CA SER A 519 12.19 -9.80 24.02
C SER A 519 11.35 -10.59 25.00
N SER A 520 10.16 -10.11 25.38
CA SER A 520 9.34 -10.68 26.46
C SER A 520 9.09 -12.18 26.29
N LEU A 521 8.68 -12.65 25.11
CA LEU A 521 8.41 -14.08 24.90
C LEU A 521 9.68 -14.95 24.98
N TYR A 522 10.81 -14.41 24.52
CA TYR A 522 12.12 -15.04 24.64
C TYR A 522 12.59 -15.08 26.11
N GLU A 523 12.51 -13.95 26.82
CA GLU A 523 12.95 -13.80 28.23
C GLU A 523 12.01 -14.50 29.23
N PHE A 524 10.81 -14.89 28.81
CA PHE A 524 9.92 -15.81 29.54
C PHE A 524 10.30 -17.29 29.32
N GLY A 525 11.21 -17.58 28.37
CA GLY A 525 11.59 -18.93 27.99
C GLY A 525 10.60 -19.63 27.05
N LEU A 526 9.63 -18.90 26.46
CA LEU A 526 8.56 -19.51 25.65
C LEU A 526 8.99 -19.76 24.21
N VAL A 527 9.93 -18.97 23.69
CA VAL A 527 10.44 -19.10 22.32
C VAL A 527 11.96 -19.07 22.27
N SER A 528 12.56 -19.89 21.40
CA SER A 528 13.95 -19.77 20.97
C SER A 528 14.03 -19.01 19.65
N LEU A 529 15.14 -18.33 19.40
CA LEU A 529 15.31 -17.44 18.25
C LEU A 529 16.41 -17.95 17.32
N GLY A 530 16.20 -17.72 16.01
CA GLY A 530 17.11 -18.11 14.95
C GLY A 530 17.59 -16.91 14.13
N TYR A 531 18.88 -16.88 13.83
CA TYR A 531 19.53 -15.81 13.07
C TYR A 531 20.32 -16.38 11.87
N GLU A 532 20.55 -15.54 10.87
CA GLU A 532 21.46 -15.82 9.74
C GLU A 532 22.90 -15.39 10.08
N GLY A 533 23.89 -16.21 9.69
CA GLY A 533 25.33 -15.99 9.92
C GLY A 533 25.92 -16.84 11.06
N GLU A 534 27.25 -16.99 11.05
CA GLU A 534 28.01 -17.87 11.98
C GLU A 534 28.51 -17.16 13.26
N GLU A 535 28.54 -15.83 13.33
CA GLU A 535 29.10 -15.11 14.49
C GLU A 535 28.01 -14.51 15.40
N LEU A 536 27.87 -15.09 16.60
CA LEU A 536 27.22 -14.50 17.77
C LEU A 536 28.16 -13.45 18.39
N SER A 537 28.17 -12.22 17.88
CA SER A 537 28.70 -11.12 18.67
C SER A 537 27.80 -10.93 19.90
N GLN A 538 28.41 -10.79 21.08
CA GLN A 538 27.74 -10.87 22.40
C GLN A 538 26.65 -9.82 22.68
N THR A 539 26.26 -9.01 21.69
CA THR A 539 25.08 -8.15 21.71
C THR A 539 24.51 -8.03 20.29
N HIS A 540 23.46 -8.78 19.94
CA HIS A 540 22.62 -8.52 18.75
C HIS A 540 21.77 -7.24 18.92
N GLU A 541 22.33 -6.19 19.51
CA GLU A 541 21.71 -4.87 19.54
C GLU A 541 21.60 -4.39 18.08
N GLY A 542 20.41 -4.54 17.49
CA GLY A 542 20.09 -4.04 16.15
C GLY A 542 19.88 -5.08 15.04
N LYS A 543 19.71 -6.39 15.31
CA LYS A 543 19.27 -7.37 14.29
C LYS A 543 18.02 -8.13 14.71
N ASN A 544 17.11 -8.34 13.74
CA ASN A 544 15.91 -9.14 13.92
C ASN A 544 16.16 -10.64 13.69
N PRO A 545 15.49 -11.52 14.43
CA PRO A 545 15.51 -12.95 14.14
C PRO A 545 14.80 -13.25 12.81
N VAL A 546 15.28 -14.27 12.10
CA VAL A 546 14.66 -14.78 10.87
C VAL A 546 13.75 -15.99 11.13
N ALA A 547 13.99 -16.68 12.25
CA ALA A 547 13.27 -17.89 12.63
C ALA A 547 12.96 -17.91 14.13
N PHE A 548 11.96 -18.69 14.51
CA PHE A 548 11.61 -18.93 15.91
C PHE A 548 11.14 -20.37 16.11
N MET A 549 11.17 -20.82 17.36
CA MET A 549 10.67 -22.12 17.78
C MET A 549 9.98 -21.96 19.13
N VAL A 550 8.74 -22.47 19.24
CA VAL A 550 8.05 -22.56 20.54
C VAL A 550 8.66 -23.71 21.34
N THR A 551 9.03 -23.44 22.59
CA THR A 551 9.63 -24.45 23.48
C THR A 551 8.55 -25.34 24.11
N ASP A 552 8.95 -26.43 24.75
CA ASP A 552 8.01 -27.25 25.53
C ASP A 552 7.36 -26.45 26.67
N LEU A 553 8.14 -25.58 27.33
CA LEU A 553 7.63 -24.63 28.32
C LEU A 553 6.62 -23.67 27.66
N GLY A 554 6.97 -23.10 26.50
CA GLY A 554 6.11 -22.23 25.71
C GLY A 554 4.76 -22.87 25.39
N SER A 555 4.78 -24.08 24.85
CA SER A 555 3.56 -24.82 24.51
C SER A 555 2.70 -25.12 25.74
N ALA A 556 3.31 -25.53 26.86
CA ALA A 556 2.59 -25.81 28.10
C ALA A 556 1.91 -24.55 28.69
N VAL A 557 2.62 -23.41 28.69
CA VAL A 557 2.11 -22.13 29.19
C VAL A 557 0.98 -21.61 28.29
N LEU A 558 1.20 -21.57 26.97
CA LEU A 558 0.24 -21.03 25.99
C LEU A 558 -1.04 -21.87 25.91
N SER A 559 -0.96 -23.19 26.08
CA SER A 559 -2.13 -24.09 26.03
C SER A 559 -3.06 -23.95 27.25
N THR A 560 -2.54 -23.48 28.38
CA THR A 560 -3.31 -23.39 29.64
C THR A 560 -4.22 -22.16 29.67
N GLN A 561 -3.88 -21.12 28.89
CA GLN A 561 -4.68 -19.90 28.74
C GLN A 561 -6.12 -20.20 28.23
N ASN A 562 -6.27 -21.18 27.33
CA ASN A 562 -7.59 -21.65 26.86
C ASN A 562 -8.44 -22.33 27.94
N LYS A 563 -7.82 -23.02 28.91
CA LYS A 563 -8.59 -23.64 30.01
C LYS A 563 -9.18 -22.58 30.93
N ALA A 564 -8.41 -21.54 31.25
CA ALA A 564 -8.86 -20.44 32.09
C ALA A 564 -9.97 -19.61 31.44
N GLU A 565 -9.85 -19.28 30.15
CA GLU A 565 -10.88 -18.56 29.38
C GLU A 565 -12.16 -19.39 29.17
N ALA A 566 -12.04 -20.71 28.98
CA ALA A 566 -13.20 -21.61 28.92
C ALA A 566 -13.90 -21.79 30.29
N THR A 567 -13.17 -21.75 31.41
CA THR A 567 -13.76 -21.81 32.76
C THR A 567 -14.28 -20.47 33.29
N ALA A 568 -13.86 -19.33 32.75
CA ALA A 568 -14.37 -18.01 33.16
C ALA A 568 -15.88 -17.81 32.86
N HIS A 569 -16.49 -18.68 32.05
CA HIS A 569 -17.94 -18.74 31.83
C HIS A 569 -18.70 -19.68 32.77
N THR A 570 -18.05 -20.30 33.75
CA THR A 570 -18.74 -21.08 34.77
C THR A 570 -18.03 -21.03 36.12
N THR A 571 -18.75 -20.47 37.09
CA THR A 571 -18.63 -20.58 38.54
C THR A 571 -17.69 -19.65 39.32
N HIS A 572 -18.33 -18.99 40.31
CA HIS A 572 -17.75 -18.28 41.43
C HIS A 572 -16.80 -19.15 42.26
N PRO A 573 -15.69 -18.60 42.80
CA PRO A 573 -14.99 -19.22 43.91
C PRO A 573 -15.62 -18.77 45.23
N THR A 574 -16.11 -19.75 45.99
CA THR A 574 -16.48 -19.63 47.40
C THR A 574 -15.24 -19.49 48.29
N ASP A 575 -15.37 -18.59 49.26
CA ASP A 575 -14.48 -18.40 50.42
C ASP A 575 -14.10 -19.70 51.12
N SER A 576 -12.82 -19.80 51.50
CA SER A 576 -12.43 -20.44 52.76
C SER A 576 -11.01 -20.02 53.18
N SER A 577 -10.95 -19.22 54.24
CA SER A 577 -9.89 -19.28 55.27
C SER A 577 -10.44 -20.15 56.43
N PRO A 578 -9.67 -20.59 57.45
CA PRO A 578 -8.27 -20.28 57.80
C PRO A 578 -7.43 -21.51 58.25
N SER A 579 -6.11 -21.33 58.44
CA SER A 579 -5.42 -21.69 59.71
C SER A 579 -3.91 -21.41 59.65
N GLN A 580 -3.41 -20.77 60.70
CA GLN A 580 -1.99 -20.57 61.01
C GLN A 580 -1.23 -21.92 61.05
N ALA A 581 -0.08 -21.99 60.38
CA ALA A 581 0.91 -23.02 60.59
C ALA A 581 2.32 -22.42 60.56
N ASN A 582 3.11 -22.83 61.55
CA ASN A 582 4.42 -22.32 61.92
C ASN A 582 5.48 -22.36 60.83
N GLY A 583 6.46 -21.48 60.99
CA GLY A 583 7.52 -21.19 60.03
C GLY A 583 8.27 -22.42 59.54
N THR A 584 8.10 -22.72 58.26
CA THR A 584 8.98 -23.59 57.50
C THR A 584 9.59 -22.75 56.39
N ARG A 585 10.91 -22.56 56.50
CA ARG A 585 11.73 -21.68 55.66
C ARG A 585 11.76 -22.22 54.23
N SER A 586 11.54 -21.34 53.25
CA SER A 586 11.59 -21.70 51.83
C SER A 586 12.97 -21.43 51.26
N LEU A 587 13.44 -22.32 50.40
CA LEU A 587 14.82 -22.40 49.92
C LEU A 587 14.81 -22.23 48.39
N VAL A 588 15.55 -21.25 47.87
CA VAL A 588 15.73 -21.04 46.43
C VAL A 588 17.16 -21.43 46.09
N LEU A 589 17.34 -22.36 45.14
CA LEU A 589 18.63 -22.88 44.74
C LEU A 589 18.98 -22.37 43.35
N GLN A 590 20.08 -21.63 43.23
CA GLN A 590 20.57 -21.11 41.94
C GLN A 590 21.40 -22.18 41.19
N PRO A 591 21.50 -22.12 39.84
CA PRO A 591 22.34 -23.03 39.05
C PRO A 591 23.85 -22.92 39.33
N ASN A 592 24.30 -21.85 39.99
CA ASN A 592 25.69 -21.65 40.44
C ASN A 592 25.97 -22.23 41.85
N PHE A 593 25.02 -22.97 42.44
CA PHE A 593 25.09 -23.53 43.80
C PHE A 593 25.13 -22.51 44.96
N GLU A 594 24.77 -21.24 44.73
CA GLU A 594 24.60 -20.29 45.83
C GLU A 594 23.23 -20.48 46.53
N LEU A 595 23.28 -20.60 47.86
CA LEU A 595 22.12 -20.78 48.74
C LEU A 595 21.66 -19.42 49.26
N LEU A 596 20.52 -18.94 48.77
CA LEU A 596 19.84 -17.78 49.34
C LEU A 596 18.92 -18.24 50.47
N LEU A 597 19.38 -18.02 51.71
CA LEU A 597 18.55 -18.17 52.90
C LEU A 597 17.62 -16.96 53.03
N LEU A 598 16.33 -17.17 52.78
CA LEU A 598 15.30 -16.18 53.10
C LEU A 598 15.04 -16.25 54.62
N HIS A 599 15.42 -15.19 55.33
CA HIS A 599 15.25 -15.07 56.78
C HIS A 599 13.80 -14.80 57.17
#